data_AF-A0A660TKG5-F1
#
_entry.id   AF-A0A660TKG5-F1
#
_cell.length_a   1.000
_cell.length_b   1.000
_cell.length_c   1.000
_cell.angle_alpha   90.00
_cell.angle_beta   90.00
_cell.angle_gamma   90.00
#
_symmetry.space_group_name_H-M   'P 1'
#
loop_
_entity.id
_entity.type
_entity.pdbx_description
1 polymer ?
#
loop_
_entity_poly.entity_id
_entity_poly.type
_entity_poly.pdbx_seq_one_letter_code
_entity_poly.pdbx_strand_id
1 'polypeptide(L)' 'METVQVRLTKSQIESIDRLVKKGIYSSRGEAVRDAV' A
#
# COMPACT_ATOMS: atom_id res chain seq x y z
N MET A 1 -5.96 -14.05 9.82
CA MET A 1 -5.56 -12.65 9.59
C MET A 1 -6.82 -11.83 9.44
N GLU A 2 -6.99 -10.80 10.26
CA GLU A 2 -8.15 -9.91 10.19
C GLU A 2 -7.97 -8.92 9.03
N THR A 3 -9.04 -8.68 8.28
CA THR A 3 -9.05 -7.70 7.18
C THR A 3 -9.34 -6.31 7.73
N VAL A 4 -8.33 -5.43 7.72
CA VAL A 4 -8.47 -4.03 8.10
C VAL A 4 -8.78 -3.19 6.87
N GLN A 5 -9.87 -2.43 6.92
CA GLN A 5 -10.23 -1.50 5.85
C GLN A 5 -9.71 -0.09 6.18
N VAL A 6 -8.75 0.39 5.39
CA VAL A 6 -8.15 1.72 5.56
C VAL A 6 -8.58 2.61 4.40
N ARG A 7 -8.97 3.86 4.70
CA ARG A 7 -9.27 4.87 3.67
C ARG A 7 -8.02 5.68 3.39
N LEU A 8 -7.59 5.66 2.13
CA LEU A 8 -6.43 6.41 1.64
C LEU A 8 -6.88 7.46 0.63
N THR A 9 -6.15 8.56 0.59
CA THR A 9 -6.34 9.57 -0.46
C THR A 9 -5.85 9.04 -1.82
N LYS A 10 -6.36 9.59 -2.93
CA LYS A 10 -5.93 9.20 -4.28
C LYS A 10 -4.40 9.32 -4.44
N SER A 11 -3.80 10.41 -3.98
CA SER A 11 -2.34 10.61 -4.07
C SER A 11 -1.52 9.59 -3.27
N GLN A 12 -2.04 9.12 -2.13
CA GLN A 12 -1.39 8.05 -1.37
C GLN A 12 -1.47 6.71 -2.12
N ILE A 13 -2.63 6.39 -2.72
CA ILE A 13 -2.79 5.19 -3.54
C ILE A 13 -1.82 5.20 -4.72
N GLU A 14 -1.68 6.34 -5.41
CA GLU A 14 -0.73 6.49 -6.52
C GLU A 14 0.73 6.32 -6.07
N SER A 15 1.07 6.82 -4.89
CA SER A 15 2.41 6.67 -4.32
C SER A 15 2.71 5.20 -4.01
N ILE A 16 1.76 4.49 -3.38
CA ILE A 16 1.88 3.06 -3.10
C ILE A 16 2.00 2.26 -4.40
N ASP A 17 1.22 2.59 -5.42
CA ASP A 17 1.28 1.93 -6.73
C ASP A 17 2.66 2.08 -7.38
N ARG A 18 3.30 3.25 -7.26
CA ARG A 18 4.67 3.47 -7.72
C ARG A 18 5.68 2.60 -6.96
N LEU A 19 5.50 2.40 -5.66
CA LEU A 19 6.40 1.57 -4.85
C LEU A 19 6.28 0.08 -5.23
N VAL A 20 5.05 -0.39 -5.48
CA VAL A 20 4.81 -1.75 -5.96
C VAL A 20 5.37 -1.95 -7.37
N LYS A 21 5.17 -0.98 -8.28
CA LYS A 21 5.75 -1.04 -9.64
C LYS A 21 7.27 -1.01 -9.67
N LYS A 22 7.90 -0.35 -8.71
CA LYS A 22 9.37 -0.36 -8.53
C LYS A 22 9.89 -1.69 -7.97
N GLY A 23 9.00 -2.60 -7.56
CA GLY A 23 9.37 -3.87 -6.94
C GLY A 23 9.81 -3.75 -5.48
N ILE A 24 9.54 -2.61 -4.83
CA ILE A 24 9.90 -2.41 -3.41
C ILE A 24 8.99 -3.24 -2.51
N TYR A 25 7.71 -3.35 -2.88
CA TYR A 25 6.73 -4.16 -2.18
C TYR A 25 6.04 -5.10 -3.16
N SER A 26 5.74 -6.32 -2.71
CA SER A 26 5.07 -7.35 -3.51
C SER A 26 3.59 -7.02 -3.77
N SER A 27 2.98 -6.21 -2.91
CA SER A 27 1.57 -5.82 -3.00
C SER A 27 1.27 -4.55 -2.22
N ARG A 28 0.17 -3.87 -2.58
CA ARG A 28 -0.26 -2.65 -1.87
C ARG A 28 -0.52 -2.91 -0.38
N GLY A 29 -1.05 -4.08 -0.03
CA GLY A 29 -1.30 -4.46 1.35
C GLY A 29 -0.01 -4.64 2.17
N GLU A 30 1.08 -5.08 1.53
CA GLU A 30 2.40 -5.19 2.17
C GLU A 30 2.95 -3.79 2.48
N ALA A 31 2.88 -2.88 1.50
CA ALA A 31 3.26 -1.49 1.67
C ALA A 31 2.46 -0.76 2.77
N VAL A 32 1.15 -1.04 2.86
CA VAL A 32 0.29 -0.43 3.90
C VAL A 32 0.59 -1.02 5.28
N ARG A 33 0.92 -2.32 5.37
CA ARG A 33 1.27 -2.99 6.63
C ARG A 33 2.63 -2.56 7.17
N ASP A 34 3.58 -2.26 6.30
CA ASP A 34 4.90 -1.76 6.69
C ASP A 34 4.83 -0.35 7.31
N ALA A 35 3.84 0.44 6.91
CA ALA A 35 3.66 1.82 7.38
C ALA A 35 2.86 1.98 8.68
N VAL A 36 2.25 0.91 9.21
CA VAL A 36 1.41 0.91 10.43
C VAL A 36 2.03 0.09 11.55
#